data_AF-A0AA38GEX6-F1
#
_entry.id   AF-A0AA38GEX6-F1
#
_cell.length_a   1.000
_cell.length_b   1.000
_cell.length_c   1.000
_cell.angle_alpha   90.00
_cell.angle_beta   90.00
_cell.angle_gamma   90.00
#
_symmetry.space_group_name_H-M   'P 1'
#
loop_
_entity.id
_entity.type
_entity.pdbx_description
1 polymer ?
#
loop_
_entity_poly.entity_id
_entity_poly.type
_entity_poly.pdbx_seq_one_letter_code
_entity_poly.pdbx_strand_id
1 'polypeptide(L)'
;AALVSALVFMESASASHDYGEALSKSLLFYEARRSEKLPNTQRATWQANSGHGDGLANGVDLVSGYYDAGDNLKFGLPMAFTVTMQMEHDRVVLEC
;
A
#
# COMPACT_ATOMS: atom_id res chain seq x y z
N ALA A 1 43.91 14.04 19.55
CA ALA A 1 43.69 12.58 19.47
C ALA A 1 42.24 12.22 19.79
N ALA A 2 41.71 12.49 20.99
CA ALA A 2 40.33 12.12 21.38
C ALA A 2 39.21 12.73 20.50
N LEU A 3 39.38 13.97 20.04
CA LEU A 3 38.40 14.63 19.14
C LEU A 3 38.33 13.97 17.75
N VAL A 4 39.46 13.48 17.25
CA VAL A 4 39.51 12.80 15.94
C VAL A 4 38.88 11.41 16.05
N SER A 5 39.10 10.69 17.16
CA SER A 5 38.40 9.44 17.44
C SER A 5 36.88 9.63 17.56
N ALA A 6 36.41 10.69 18.23
CA ALA A 6 34.98 10.99 18.35
C ALA A 6 34.29 11.30 17.00
N LEU A 7 35.00 11.97 16.08
CA LEU A 7 34.51 12.22 14.71
C LEU A 7 34.39 10.92 13.89
N VAL A 8 35.30 9.96 14.07
CA VAL A 8 35.28 8.66 13.37
C VAL A 8 34.16 7.73 13.87
N PHE A 9 33.69 7.87 15.13
CA PHE A 9 32.59 7.06 15.66
C PHE A 9 31.20 7.47 15.15
N MET A 10 31.06 8.62 14.48
CA MET A 10 29.77 9.12 14.01
C MET A 10 29.43 8.67 12.56
N GLU A 11 30.40 8.09 11.85
CA GLU A 11 30.32 7.79 10.41
C GLU A 11 29.89 6.36 10.06
N SER A 12 29.41 5.55 11.00
CA SER A 12 29.07 4.13 10.70
C SER A 12 27.74 3.67 11.27
N ALA A 13 26.72 4.52 11.23
CA ALA A 13 25.34 4.05 11.25
C ALA A 13 24.85 3.94 9.80
N SER A 14 25.35 2.96 9.05
CA SER A 14 24.59 2.46 7.90
C SER A 14 23.36 1.78 8.47
N ALA A 15 22.28 2.53 8.65
CA ALA A 15 20.99 1.99 9.03
C ALA A 15 20.54 1.05 7.91
N SER A 16 20.78 -0.24 8.07
CA SER A 16 20.17 -1.26 7.23
C SER A 16 18.65 -1.02 7.25
N HIS A 17 18.06 -0.76 6.10
CA HIS A 17 16.62 -0.60 6.01
C HIS A 17 15.95 -1.95 6.26
N ASP A 18 14.95 -1.97 7.15
CA ASP A 18 14.09 -3.14 7.32
C ASP A 18 13.10 -3.19 6.16
N TYR A 19 13.50 -3.89 5.10
CA TYR A 19 12.65 -4.10 3.92
C TYR A 19 11.38 -4.90 4.24
N GLY A 20 11.38 -5.72 5.31
CA GLY A 20 10.19 -6.46 5.75
C GLY A 20 9.15 -5.51 6.35
N GLU A 21 9.59 -4.58 7.18
CA GLU A 21 8.71 -3.53 7.72
C GLU A 21 8.19 -2.60 6.60
N ALA A 22 9.06 -2.23 5.66
CA ALA A 22 8.68 -1.40 4.50
C ALA A 22 7.63 -2.11 3.63
N LEU A 23 7.82 -3.39 3.32
CA LEU A 23 6.87 -4.18 2.54
C LEU A 23 5.52 -4.33 3.26
N SER A 24 5.54 -4.61 4.58
CA SER A 24 4.32 -4.74 5.37
C SER A 24 3.49 -3.44 5.37
N LYS A 25 4.16 -2.28 5.46
CA LYS A 25 3.53 -0.95 5.37
C LYS A 25 3.01 -0.66 3.96
N SER A 26 3.72 -1.06 2.91
CA SER A 26 3.24 -0.92 1.52
C SER A 26 1.98 -1.74 1.27
N LEU A 27 1.88 -2.97 1.80
CA LEU A 27 0.62 -3.75 1.71
C LEU A 27 -0.51 -3.09 2.51
N LEU A 28 -0.20 -2.54 3.69
CA LEU A 28 -1.18 -1.81 4.50
C LEU A 28 -1.74 -0.57 3.76
N PHE A 29 -0.91 0.11 2.97
CA PHE A 29 -1.34 1.23 2.11
C PHE A 29 -2.42 0.79 1.12
N TYR A 30 -2.22 -0.32 0.40
CA TYR A 30 -3.23 -0.83 -0.53
C TYR A 30 -4.52 -1.28 0.19
N GLU A 31 -4.41 -1.95 1.34
CA GLU A 31 -5.58 -2.31 2.15
C GLU A 31 -6.42 -1.09 2.56
N ALA A 32 -5.75 0.02 2.91
CA ALA A 32 -6.42 1.25 3.31
C ALA A 32 -7.20 1.92 2.15
N ARG A 33 -6.87 1.63 0.89
CA ARG A 33 -7.49 2.26 -0.29
C ARG A 33 -8.68 1.48 -0.87
N ARG A 34 -9.13 0.42 -0.20
CA ARG A 34 -10.33 -0.35 -0.60
C ARG A 34 -11.59 0.53 -0.56
N SER A 35 -12.38 0.50 -1.63
CA SER A 35 -13.63 1.28 -1.73
C SER A 35 -14.89 0.48 -1.40
N GLU A 36 -14.73 -0.78 -0.99
CA GLU A 36 -15.85 -1.69 -0.76
C GLU A 36 -16.28 -1.79 0.71
N LYS A 37 -17.22 -2.72 0.96
CA LYS A 37 -17.47 -3.22 2.31
C LYS A 37 -16.23 -3.95 2.82
N LEU A 38 -15.62 -3.41 3.87
CA LEU A 38 -14.42 -4.00 4.44
C LEU A 38 -14.72 -5.34 5.12
N PRO A 39 -13.82 -6.33 4.96
CA PRO A 39 -13.86 -7.55 5.76
C PRO A 39 -13.47 -7.24 7.22
N ASN A 40 -14.02 -8.00 8.16
CA ASN A 40 -13.74 -7.85 9.59
C ASN A 40 -12.26 -8.10 9.97
N THR A 41 -11.46 -8.63 9.03
CA THR A 41 -10.03 -8.94 9.19
C THR A 41 -9.11 -7.81 8.70
N GLN A 42 -9.65 -6.66 8.30
CA GLN A 42 -8.90 -5.50 7.81
C GLN A 42 -7.96 -4.94 8.90
N ARG A 43 -6.70 -4.65 8.54
CA ARG A 43 -5.69 -4.10 9.47
C ARG A 43 -5.79 -2.59 9.67
N ALA A 44 -6.29 -1.86 8.68
CA ALA A 44 -6.52 -0.42 8.74
C ALA A 44 -7.82 -0.09 9.50
N THR A 45 -7.76 -0.03 10.84
CA THR A 45 -8.93 0.17 11.72
C THR A 45 -9.60 1.54 11.61
N TRP A 46 -8.90 2.53 11.07
CA TRP A 46 -9.41 3.88 10.84
C TRP A 46 -10.22 4.00 9.55
N GLN A 47 -10.23 2.96 8.71
CA GLN A 47 -10.97 2.93 7.46
C GLN A 47 -12.38 2.36 7.70
N ALA A 48 -13.38 2.93 7.04
CA ALA A 48 -14.77 2.53 7.15
C ALA A 48 -15.35 2.21 5.77
N ASN A 49 -16.41 1.39 5.77
CA ASN A 49 -17.14 1.02 4.55
C ASN A 49 -17.48 2.27 3.73
N SER A 50 -17.09 2.26 2.45
CA SER A 50 -17.39 3.33 1.49
C SER A 50 -17.91 2.73 0.18
N GLY A 51 -18.17 3.55 -0.84
CA GLY A 51 -18.46 3.10 -2.22
C GLY A 51 -19.70 2.23 -2.45
N HIS A 52 -20.59 2.01 -1.48
CA HIS A 52 -21.74 1.07 -1.57
C HIS A 52 -22.79 1.39 -2.65
N GLY A 53 -22.77 2.61 -3.21
CA GLY A 53 -23.69 3.03 -4.27
C GLY A 53 -23.05 3.13 -5.65
N ASP A 54 -21.78 2.79 -5.79
CA ASP A 54 -21.05 3.00 -7.02
C ASP A 54 -21.58 2.09 -8.13
N GLY A 55 -21.98 2.70 -9.25
CA GLY A 55 -22.57 2.01 -10.40
C GLY A 55 -24.10 1.81 -10.34
N LEU A 56 -24.75 2.07 -9.20
CA LEU A 56 -26.20 1.90 -9.04
C LEU A 56 -27.01 2.74 -10.05
N ALA A 57 -26.54 3.95 -10.37
CA ALA A 57 -27.16 4.82 -11.37
C ALA A 57 -27.17 4.23 -12.79
N ASN A 58 -26.25 3.32 -13.08
CA ASN A 58 -26.12 2.63 -14.37
C ASN A 58 -26.56 1.15 -14.29
N GLY A 59 -27.15 0.72 -13.16
CA GLY A 59 -27.58 -0.66 -12.94
C GLY A 59 -26.44 -1.69 -12.87
N VAL A 60 -25.21 -1.24 -12.61
CA VAL A 60 -24.02 -2.09 -12.50
C VAL A 60 -23.43 -2.01 -11.09
N ASP A 61 -22.81 -3.08 -10.61
CA ASP A 61 -22.10 -3.07 -9.32
C ASP A 61 -20.64 -2.67 -9.55
N LEU A 62 -20.28 -1.45 -9.14
CA LEU A 62 -18.90 -0.94 -9.18
C LEU A 62 -18.40 -0.61 -7.76
N VAL A 63 -18.97 -1.24 -6.74
CA VAL A 63 -18.64 -1.01 -5.32
C VAL A 63 -17.20 -1.41 -5.01
N SER A 64 -16.69 -2.46 -5.67
CA SER A 64 -15.34 -2.98 -5.47
C SER A 64 -14.24 -2.11 -6.08
N GLY A 65 -12.99 -2.42 -5.70
CA GLY A 65 -11.78 -1.78 -6.25
C GLY A 65 -11.09 -0.82 -5.28
N TYR A 66 -10.14 -0.07 -5.84
CA TYR A 66 -9.23 0.81 -5.09
C TYR A 66 -9.41 2.25 -5.51
N TYR A 67 -9.30 3.16 -4.55
CA TYR A 67 -9.21 4.58 -4.83
C TYR A 67 -7.79 4.94 -5.30
N ASP A 68 -7.69 5.76 -6.34
CA ASP A 68 -6.45 5.97 -7.08
C ASP A 68 -5.35 6.68 -6.26
N ALA A 69 -5.68 7.79 -5.60
CA ALA A 69 -4.65 8.63 -4.97
C ALA A 69 -5.00 9.13 -3.56
N GLY A 70 -5.30 10.42 -3.39
CA GLY A 70 -5.82 11.01 -2.15
C GLY A 70 -7.32 11.34 -2.23
N ASP A 71 -7.91 11.16 -3.40
CA ASP A 71 -9.32 11.35 -3.68
C ASP A 71 -10.10 10.04 -3.55
N ASN A 72 -11.40 10.10 -3.82
CA ASN A 72 -12.28 8.95 -3.81
C ASN A 72 -12.64 8.49 -5.24
N LEU A 73 -11.82 8.86 -6.24
CA LEU A 73 -12.04 8.45 -7.62
C LEU A 73 -11.33 7.13 -7.91
N LYS A 74 -12.01 6.30 -8.71
CA LYS A 74 -11.53 4.99 -9.17
C LYS A 74 -11.05 5.12 -10.62
N PHE A 75 -9.84 5.62 -10.82
CA PHE A 75 -9.26 5.71 -12.18
C PHE A 75 -8.77 4.34 -12.63
N GLY A 76 -9.40 3.77 -13.68
CA GLY A 76 -9.12 2.40 -14.11
C GLY A 76 -7.71 2.16 -14.68
N LEU A 77 -7.13 3.14 -15.39
CA LEU A 77 -5.80 3.01 -15.99
C LEU A 77 -4.67 2.93 -14.94
N PRO A 78 -4.54 3.87 -14.00
CA PRO A 78 -3.52 3.77 -12.95
C PRO A 78 -3.78 2.59 -12.00
N MET A 79 -5.03 2.21 -11.74
CA MET A 79 -5.36 1.00 -10.99
C MET A 79 -4.87 -0.27 -11.69
N ALA A 80 -5.10 -0.42 -13.00
CA ALA A 80 -4.65 -1.60 -13.73
C ALA A 80 -3.12 -1.71 -13.73
N PHE A 81 -2.41 -0.59 -13.91
CA PHE A 81 -0.95 -0.57 -13.90
C PHE A 81 -0.37 -1.00 -12.54
N THR A 82 -0.89 -0.44 -11.43
CA THR A 82 -0.40 -0.77 -10.08
C THR A 82 -0.60 -2.25 -9.75
N VAL A 83 -1.75 -2.83 -10.12
CA VAL A 83 -2.01 -4.27 -9.94
C VAL A 83 -1.04 -5.13 -10.77
N THR A 84 -0.77 -4.77 -12.03
CA THR A 84 0.19 -5.55 -12.84
C THR A 84 1.61 -5.53 -12.27
N MET A 85 2.07 -4.39 -11.76
CA MET A 85 3.38 -4.28 -11.13
C MET A 85 3.46 -5.08 -9.82
N GLN A 86 2.39 -5.05 -9.00
CA GLN A 86 2.33 -5.82 -7.75
C GLN A 86 2.30 -7.34 -8.02
N MET A 87 1.53 -7.79 -9.01
CA MET A 87 1.42 -9.22 -9.34
C MET A 87 2.72 -9.79 -9.91
N GLU A 88 3.48 -9.00 -10.67
CA GLU A 88 4.81 -9.40 -11.14
C GLU A 88 5.78 -9.54 -9.95
N HIS A 89 5.72 -8.63 -8.99
CA HIS A 89 6.52 -8.72 -7.77
C HIS A 89 6.17 -9.97 -6.94
N ASP A 90 4.89 -10.29 -6.77
CA ASP A 90 4.47 -11.46 -5.99
C ASP A 90 4.76 -12.79 -6.72
N ARG A 91 4.81 -12.81 -8.06
CA ARG A 91 5.34 -13.93 -8.83
C ARG A 91 6.81 -14.20 -8.52
N VAL A 92 7.63 -13.15 -8.41
CA VAL A 92 9.05 -13.27 -8.07
C VAL A 92 9.25 -13.75 -6.62
N VAL A 93 8.40 -13.32 -5.68
CA VAL A 93 8.48 -13.73 -4.26
C VAL A 93 8.00 -15.16 -4.03
N LEU A 94 6.99 -15.64 -4.76
CA LEU A 94 6.49 -17.02 -4.64
C LEU A 94 7.37 -18.05 -5.38
N GLU A 95 8.27 -17.61 -6.26
CA GLU A 95 9.26 -18.47 -6.93
C GLU A 95 10.62 -18.53 -6.22
N CYS A 96 10.82 -17.81 -5.10
CA CYS A 96 11.99 -17.92 -4.21
C CYS A 96 11.70 -18.76 -2.96
#